data_AF-A0A3S1G9H8-F1
#
_entry.id   AF-A0A3S1G9H8-F1
#
_cell.length_a   1.000
_cell.length_b   1.000
_cell.length_c   1.000
_cell.angle_alpha   90.00
_cell.angle_beta   90.00
_cell.angle_gamma   90.00
#
_symmetry.space_group_name_H-M   'P 1'
#
loop_
_entity.id
_entity.type
_entity.pdbx_description
1 polymer ?
#
loop_
_entity_poly.entity_id
_entity_poly.type
_entity_poly.pdbx_seq_one_letter_code
_entity_poly.pdbx_strand_id
1 'polypeptide(L)'
;MTSFKIVFFGKQGQIIGQRIAACHDHWDACQWGWKHMPSKGDDFHVEEMIFGNERRDRDRKDDEIIQEAFHVLRKRAGMVKVP
;
A
#
# COMPACT_ATOMS: atom_id res chain seq x y z
N MET A 1 -12.54 -15.93 4.07
CA MET A 1 -11.70 -15.74 2.88
C MET A 1 -11.15 -14.33 2.95
N THR A 2 -9.85 -14.22 2.80
CA THR A 2 -9.09 -12.98 2.94
C THR A 2 -8.45 -12.67 1.59
N SER A 3 -8.43 -11.40 1.21
CA SER A 3 -7.77 -10.97 -0.02
C SER A 3 -6.28 -10.82 0.24
N PHE A 4 -5.45 -11.44 -0.59
CA PHE A 4 -4.01 -11.30 -0.57
C PHE A 4 -3.53 -10.63 -1.84
N LYS A 5 -2.60 -9.71 -1.69
CA LYS A 5 -1.81 -9.13 -2.77
C LYS A 5 -0.58 -10.00 -2.97
N ILE A 6 -0.38 -10.46 -4.19
CA ILE A 6 0.75 -11.29 -4.59
C ILE A 6 1.56 -10.49 -5.60
N VAL A 7 2.79 -10.15 -5.25
CA VAL A 7 3.71 -9.35 -6.07
C VAL A 7 4.80 -10.27 -6.59
N PHE A 8 4.95 -10.36 -7.90
CA PHE A 8 5.97 -11.18 -8.55
C PHE A 8 7.20 -10.34 -8.90
N PHE A 9 8.37 -10.88 -8.61
CA PHE A 9 9.66 -10.28 -8.91
C PHE A 9 10.39 -11.10 -9.97
N GLY A 10 11.01 -10.42 -10.92
CA GLY A 10 11.97 -11.03 -11.84
C GLY A 10 13.40 -10.64 -11.45
N LYS A 11 14.32 -10.79 -12.42
CA LYS A 11 15.74 -10.50 -12.22
C LYS A 11 16.00 -9.15 -11.57
N GLN A 12 16.95 -9.13 -10.64
CA GLN A 12 17.37 -7.92 -9.90
C GLN A 12 16.23 -7.30 -9.06
N GLY A 13 15.22 -8.08 -8.68
CA GLY A 13 14.13 -7.60 -7.83
C GLY A 13 13.12 -6.69 -8.55
N GLN A 14 13.12 -6.67 -9.88
CA GLN A 14 12.16 -5.88 -10.64
C GLN A 14 10.74 -6.45 -10.47
N ILE A 15 9.75 -5.62 -10.20
CA ILE A 15 8.35 -6.06 -10.14
C ILE A 15 7.87 -6.33 -11.57
N ILE A 16 7.48 -7.58 -11.84
CA ILE A 16 7.00 -8.00 -13.17
C ILE A 16 5.48 -8.17 -13.21
N GLY A 17 4.82 -8.14 -12.06
CA GLY A 17 3.37 -8.18 -11.98
C GLY A 17 2.83 -8.20 -10.57
N GLN A 18 1.56 -7.86 -10.43
CA GLN A 18 0.80 -8.06 -9.20
C GLN A 18 -0.51 -8.75 -9.49
N ARG A 19 -1.01 -9.54 -8.53
CA ARG A 19 -2.32 -10.17 -8.55
C ARG A 19 -2.99 -10.04 -7.19
N ILE A 20 -4.31 -10.03 -7.19
CA ILE A 20 -5.12 -10.09 -5.97
C ILE A 20 -5.84 -11.42 -6.00
N ALA A 21 -5.66 -12.24 -4.97
CA ALA A 21 -6.28 -13.54 -4.84
C ALA A 21 -7.05 -13.62 -3.52
N ALA A 22 -8.26 -14.17 -3.55
CA ALA A 22 -9.00 -14.49 -2.33
C ALA A 22 -8.61 -15.91 -1.88
N CYS A 23 -7.97 -16.01 -0.72
CA CYS A 23 -7.46 -17.28 -0.17
C CYS A 23 -8.03 -17.50 1.25
N HIS A 24 -7.93 -18.74 1.77
CA HIS A 24 -8.38 -19.01 3.14
C HIS A 24 -7.38 -18.51 4.17
N ASP A 25 -6.09 -18.73 3.90
CA ASP A 25 -4.98 -18.28 4.74
C ASP A 25 -3.78 -17.86 3.90
N HIS A 26 -2.70 -17.46 4.59
CA HIS A 26 -1.47 -17.01 3.96
C HIS A 26 -0.73 -18.13 3.21
N TRP A 27 -0.83 -19.38 3.69
CA TRP A 27 -0.17 -20.51 3.05
C TRP A 27 -0.83 -20.85 1.71
N ASP A 28 -2.16 -20.82 1.65
CA ASP A 28 -2.94 -20.94 0.41
C ASP A 28 -2.56 -19.85 -0.60
N ALA A 29 -2.32 -18.62 -0.13
CA ALA A 29 -1.87 -17.54 -0.99
C ALA A 29 -0.45 -17.77 -1.54
N CYS A 30 0.46 -18.34 -0.75
CA CYS A 30 1.77 -18.78 -1.23
C CYS A 30 1.68 -19.91 -2.27
N GLN A 31 0.82 -20.90 -2.02
CA GLN A 31 0.56 -21.97 -2.99
C GLN A 31 -0.02 -21.43 -4.30
N TRP A 32 -0.92 -20.45 -4.20
CA TRP A 32 -1.44 -19.75 -5.37
C TRP A 32 -0.32 -19.03 -6.13
N GLY A 33 0.58 -18.35 -5.40
CA GLY A 33 1.76 -17.66 -5.95
C GLY A 33 2.66 -18.58 -6.75
N TRP A 34 3.06 -19.73 -6.18
CA TRP A 34 3.86 -20.73 -6.90
C TRP A 34 3.18 -21.25 -8.15
N LYS A 35 1.88 -21.55 -8.07
CA LYS A 35 1.12 -22.10 -9.20
C LYS A 35 0.99 -21.13 -10.37
N HIS A 36 0.96 -19.82 -10.09
CA HIS A 36 0.74 -18.76 -11.08
C HIS A 36 1.99 -17.92 -11.34
N MET A 37 3.17 -18.42 -10.95
CA MET A 37 4.45 -17.75 -11.18
C MET A 37 4.65 -17.50 -12.68
N PRO A 38 4.83 -16.22 -13.11
CA PRO A 38 5.16 -15.91 -14.49
C PRO A 38 6.50 -16.55 -14.89
N SER A 39 6.67 -16.88 -16.18
CA SER A 39 7.92 -17.49 -16.68
C SER A 39 9.18 -16.64 -16.50
N LYS A 40 9.02 -15.32 -16.30
CA LYS A 40 10.11 -14.37 -15.98
C LYS A 40 10.27 -14.10 -14.48
N GLY A 41 9.48 -14.78 -13.64
CA GLY A 41 9.48 -14.63 -12.20
C GLY A 41 10.56 -15.47 -11.56
N ASP A 42 11.35 -14.84 -10.70
CA ASP A 42 12.36 -15.48 -9.86
C ASP A 42 11.85 -15.67 -8.43
N ASP A 43 10.98 -14.78 -7.95
CA ASP A 43 10.41 -14.82 -6.60
C ASP A 43 9.05 -14.10 -6.53
N PHE A 44 8.34 -14.24 -5.40
CA PHE A 44 7.14 -13.46 -5.11
C PHE A 44 6.97 -13.14 -3.62
N HIS A 45 6.23 -12.08 -3.34
CA HIS A 45 5.83 -11.67 -1.99
C HIS A 45 4.31 -11.72 -1.86
N VAL A 46 3.84 -12.17 -0.70
CA VAL A 46 2.42 -12.25 -0.34
C VAL A 46 2.15 -11.30 0.81
N GLU A 47 1.17 -10.43 0.64
CA GLU A 47 0.74 -9.45 1.62
C GLU A 47 -0.78 -9.56 1.81
N GLU A 48 -1.24 -9.62 3.06
CA GLU A 48 -2.67 -9.59 3.36
C GLU A 48 -3.23 -8.19 3.09
N MET A 49 -4.25 -8.07 2.24
CA MET A 49 -4.91 -6.80 2.01
C MET A 49 -5.83 -6.47 3.17
N ILE A 50 -5.31 -5.72 4.14
CA ILE A 50 -6.11 -5.12 5.20
C ILE A 50 -6.72 -3.81 4.65
N PHE A 51 -7.90 -3.90 4.03
CA PHE A 51 -8.64 -2.74 3.50
C PHE A 51 -8.93 -1.62 4.52
N GLY A 52 -8.67 -1.85 5.82
CA GLY A 52 -8.88 -0.90 6.91
C GLY A 52 -7.69 0.01 7.27
N ASN A 53 -6.43 -0.38 6.99
CA ASN A 53 -5.26 0.37 7.48
C ASN A 53 -4.76 1.42 6.48
N GLU A 54 -4.77 1.12 5.18
CA GLU A 54 -4.35 2.08 4.15
C GLU A 54 -5.25 3.33 4.07
N ARG A 55 -6.53 3.20 4.48
CA ARG A 55 -7.44 4.35 4.57
C ARG A 55 -7.04 5.26 5.73
N ARG A 56 -6.83 4.73 6.94
CA ARG A 56 -6.45 5.56 8.10
C ARG A 56 -5.12 6.28 7.90
N ASP A 57 -4.14 5.60 7.31
CA ASP A 57 -2.84 6.24 7.03
C ASP A 57 -2.92 7.29 5.92
N ARG A 58 -3.85 7.13 4.97
CA ARG A 58 -4.14 8.15 3.97
C ARG A 58 -4.91 9.33 4.57
N ASP A 59 -5.97 9.06 5.33
CA ASP A 59 -6.78 10.06 6.01
C ASP A 59 -5.92 10.89 6.96
N ARG A 60 -4.99 10.26 7.70
CA ARG A 60 -4.03 10.97 8.56
C ARG A 60 -3.09 11.88 7.77
N LYS A 61 -2.59 11.42 6.61
CA LYS A 61 -1.73 12.25 5.74
C LYS A 61 -2.51 13.41 5.13
N ASP A 62 -3.76 13.18 4.74
CA ASP A 62 -4.64 14.23 4.21
C ASP A 62 -4.95 15.28 5.29
N ASP A 63 -5.20 14.85 6.54
CA ASP A 63 -5.35 15.75 7.69
C ASP A 63 -4.09 16.58 7.95
N GLU A 64 -2.90 15.97 7.89
CA GLU A 64 -1.61 16.68 8.02
C GLU A 64 -1.43 17.74 6.91
N ILE A 65 -1.77 17.41 5.67
CA ILE A 65 -1.72 18.34 4.53
C ILE A 65 -2.72 19.49 4.71
N ILE A 66 -3.95 19.18 5.14
CA ILE A 66 -4.98 20.18 5.39
C ILE A 66 -4.54 21.14 6.50
N GLN A 67 -3.98 20.62 7.59
CA GLN A 67 -3.46 21.44 8.68
C GLN A 67 -2.36 22.40 8.22
N GLU A 68 -1.41 21.92 7.41
CA GLU A 68 -0.34 22.75 6.86
C GLU A 68 -0.90 23.85 5.92
N ALA A 69 -1.86 23.50 5.06
CA ALA A 69 -2.52 24.47 4.19
C ALA A 69 -3.25 25.56 5.00
N PHE A 70 -3.97 25.19 6.06
CA PHE A 70 -4.61 26.15 6.95
C PHE A 70 -3.59 27.01 7.71
N HIS A 71 -2.45 26.45 8.10
CA HIS A 71 -1.37 27.21 8.75
C HIS A 71 -0.82 28.30 7.82
N VAL A 72 -0.53 27.95 6.56
CA VAL A 72 -0.07 28.90 5.54
C VAL A 72 -1.11 30.00 5.28
N LEU A 73 -2.39 29.64 5.16
CA LEU A 73 -3.47 30.61 4.94
C LEU A 73 -3.64 31.56 6.13
N ARG A 74 -3.62 31.05 7.37
CA ARG A 74 -3.69 31.88 8.58
C ARG A 74 -2.50 32.81 8.72
N LYS A 75 -1.30 32.35 8.35
CA LYS A 75 -0.09 33.20 8.31
C LYS A 75 -0.24 34.34 7.29
N ARG A 76 -0.74 34.04 6.07
CA ARG A 76 -1.00 35.07 5.05
C ARG A 76 -2.09 36.05 5.44
N ALA A 77 -3.11 35.60 6.16
CA ALA A 77 -4.18 36.45 6.68
C ALA A 77 -3.76 37.26 7.93
N GLY A 78 -2.51 37.17 8.39
CA GLY A 78 -2.02 37.88 9.57
C GLY A 78 -2.61 37.37 10.89
N MET A 79 -3.22 36.18 10.89
CA MET A 79 -3.91 35.59 12.05
C MET A 79 -2.98 34.80 12.97
N VAL A 80 -1.74 34.54 12.55
CA VAL A 80 -0.71 33.89 13.37
C VAL A 80 0.31 34.95 13.77
N LYS A 81 0.31 35.34 15.04
CA LYS A 81 1.44 36.06 15.63
C LYS A 81 2.56 35.06 15.85
N VAL A 82 3.61 35.16 15.04
CA VAL A 82 4.90 34.55 15.37
C VAL A 82 5.42 35.28 16.62
N PRO A 83 5.94 34.57 17.65
CA PRO A 83 6.66 35.23 18.72
C PRO A 83 7.84 36.06 18.19
#